data_AF-A0A0N4TB51-F1
#
_entry.id   AF-A0A0N4TB51-F1
#
_cell.length_a   1.000
_cell.length_b   1.000
_cell.length_c   1.000
_cell.angle_alpha   90.00
_cell.angle_beta   90.00
_cell.angle_gamma   90.00
#
_symmetry.space_group_name_H-M   'P 1'
#
loop_
_entity.id
_entity.type
_entity.pdbx_description
1 polymer ?
#
loop_
_entity_poly.entity_id
_entity_poly.type
_entity_poly.pdbx_seq_one_letter_code
_entity_poly.pdbx_strand_id
1 'polypeptide(L)'
;GDEQLRWFERLIGNDEKNVQICWEIVTKFAIGGLVASAVSVEESEQFVNAFPTVSHIFEDAIRKFTELRPVDDFELDTAAETPFHGSFTVGLLATHFERLIDDRLALSQCFIALMELVKTIYSSQDETIPLDARWGLTVTTHEKSLHDMNRQFSILSQTMKLRISIDNYNEISLADGFFASAGIPTILSYAQDKELVDEEDDTEEDEEESLEDKAGIGVEKLPYVSPLKQSTSAYSQFINRIVNDAVVVLWPENTAMVLARFLANYHQYSALQAYCQLNEPYITELYAAFRFFEGYALAGLGDPEKALQSFLDAVEGINREDEALNRVLSPDGNFSEEPYNELQYLLKVTLNIIVNGSTK
;
A
#
# COMPACT_ATOMS: atom_id res chain seq x y z
N GLY A 1 -5.12 8.35 15.17
CA GLY A 1 -5.98 7.65 14.21
C GLY A 1 -5.52 8.04 12.83
N ASP A 2 -5.44 7.07 11.92
CA ASP A 2 -5.17 7.28 10.50
C ASP A 2 -6.13 8.34 9.93
N GLU A 3 -5.59 9.45 9.43
CA GLU A 3 -6.42 10.54 8.89
C GLU A 3 -7.22 10.08 7.67
N GLN A 4 -6.72 9.09 6.93
CA GLN A 4 -7.41 8.48 5.80
C GLN A 4 -8.57 7.58 6.23
N LEU A 5 -8.73 7.27 7.53
CA LEU A 5 -9.88 6.51 8.06
C LEU A 5 -10.88 7.39 8.82
N ARG A 6 -10.70 8.72 8.87
CA ARG A 6 -11.69 9.64 9.47
C ARG A 6 -13.06 9.57 8.81
N TRP A 7 -13.15 9.06 7.58
CA TRP A 7 -14.44 8.80 6.94
C TRP A 7 -15.21 7.67 7.65
N PHE A 8 -14.53 6.69 8.26
CA PHE A 8 -15.18 5.59 8.97
C PHE A 8 -15.92 6.11 10.20
N GLU A 9 -15.27 6.98 10.98
CA GLU A 9 -15.91 7.68 12.11
C GLU A 9 -17.15 8.48 11.69
N ARG A 10 -17.15 9.07 10.49
CA ARG A 10 -18.32 9.79 9.95
C ARG A 10 -19.45 8.87 9.50
N LEU A 11 -19.14 7.65 9.06
CA LEU A 11 -20.15 6.67 8.65
C LEU A 11 -20.92 6.08 9.84
N ILE A 12 -20.30 6.04 11.03
CA ILE A 12 -20.91 5.48 12.24
C ILE A 12 -22.16 6.27 12.68
N GLY A 13 -22.16 7.60 12.52
CA GLY A 13 -23.34 8.44 12.74
C GLY A 13 -24.02 8.22 14.09
N ASN A 14 -25.33 7.98 14.08
CA ASN A 14 -26.14 7.71 15.28
C ASN A 14 -26.21 6.21 15.65
N ASP A 15 -25.63 5.33 14.85
CA ASP A 15 -25.72 3.87 15.00
C ASP A 15 -24.52 3.27 15.76
N GLU A 16 -23.77 4.13 16.47
CA GLU A 16 -22.53 3.81 17.21
C GLU A 16 -22.64 2.55 18.05
N LYS A 17 -23.75 2.37 18.77
CA LYS A 17 -23.98 1.19 19.61
C LYS A 17 -23.98 -0.11 18.80
N ASN A 18 -24.73 -0.16 17.69
CA ASN A 18 -24.87 -1.38 16.90
C ASN A 18 -23.60 -1.67 16.09
N VAL A 19 -22.93 -0.61 15.61
CA VAL A 19 -21.61 -0.74 14.98
C VAL A 19 -20.60 -1.30 15.98
N GLN A 20 -20.55 -0.78 17.20
CA GLN A 20 -19.63 -1.24 18.24
C GLN A 20 -19.87 -2.72 18.59
N ILE A 21 -21.12 -3.13 18.78
CA ILE A 21 -21.47 -4.54 19.04
C ILE A 21 -20.93 -5.43 17.90
N CYS A 22 -21.23 -5.07 16.64
CA CYS A 22 -20.76 -5.85 15.50
C CYS A 22 -19.23 -5.88 15.43
N TRP A 23 -18.58 -4.74 15.64
CA TRP A 23 -17.12 -4.59 15.55
C TRP A 23 -16.38 -5.40 16.63
N GLU A 24 -16.86 -5.38 17.87
CA GLU A 24 -16.26 -6.14 18.98
C GLU A 24 -16.34 -7.65 18.73
N ILE A 25 -17.51 -8.13 18.28
CA ILE A 25 -17.73 -9.55 17.96
C ILE A 25 -16.84 -9.98 16.78
N VAL A 26 -16.79 -9.18 15.72
CA VAL A 26 -15.93 -9.44 14.55
C VAL A 26 -14.46 -9.46 14.94
N THR A 27 -14.01 -8.50 15.75
CA THR A 27 -12.61 -8.44 16.22
C THR A 27 -12.28 -9.67 17.05
N LYS A 28 -13.17 -10.09 17.94
CA LYS A 28 -13.01 -11.33 18.71
C LYS A 28 -12.95 -12.56 17.82
N PHE A 29 -13.81 -12.63 16.80
CA PHE A 29 -13.83 -13.72 15.83
C PHE A 29 -12.53 -13.78 15.00
N ALA A 30 -12.00 -12.61 14.59
CA ALA A 30 -10.72 -12.50 13.90
C ALA A 30 -9.56 -12.99 14.77
N ILE A 31 -9.46 -12.52 16.02
CA ILE A 31 -8.43 -12.95 16.99
C ILE A 31 -8.56 -14.44 17.31
N GLY A 32 -9.79 -14.96 17.34
CA GLY A 32 -10.10 -16.37 17.55
C GLY A 32 -9.81 -17.29 16.35
N GLY A 33 -9.22 -16.77 15.27
CA GLY A 33 -8.80 -17.56 14.11
C GLY A 33 -9.93 -17.95 13.17
N LEU A 34 -11.01 -17.15 13.10
CA LEU A 34 -12.17 -17.37 12.22
C LEU A 34 -12.90 -18.70 12.46
N VAL A 35 -12.81 -19.25 13.68
CA VAL A 35 -13.50 -20.49 14.06
C VAL A 35 -14.82 -20.15 14.73
N ALA A 36 -15.91 -20.83 14.35
CA ALA A 36 -17.26 -20.59 14.89
C ALA A 36 -17.31 -20.65 16.43
N SER A 37 -16.47 -21.46 17.08
CA SER A 37 -16.39 -21.56 18.55
C SER A 37 -15.79 -20.32 19.23
N ALA A 38 -15.22 -19.38 18.48
CA ALA A 38 -14.68 -18.13 19.03
C ALA A 38 -15.79 -17.15 19.47
N VAL A 39 -17.00 -17.33 18.94
CA VAL A 39 -18.18 -16.50 19.24
C VAL A 39 -19.19 -17.36 20.00
N SER A 40 -19.67 -16.85 21.14
CA SER A 40 -20.72 -17.51 21.93
C SER A 40 -22.08 -17.40 21.24
N VAL A 41 -23.04 -18.21 21.69
CA VAL A 41 -24.42 -18.18 21.17
C VAL A 41 -25.06 -16.82 21.43
N GLU A 42 -24.85 -16.25 22.62
CA GLU A 42 -25.37 -14.93 22.98
C GLU A 42 -24.77 -13.82 22.12
N GLU A 43 -23.47 -13.89 21.79
CA GLU A 43 -22.82 -12.94 20.88
C GLU A 43 -23.35 -13.10 19.45
N SER A 44 -23.58 -14.32 18.98
CA SER A 44 -24.19 -14.56 17.67
C SER A 44 -25.60 -13.97 17.59
N GLU A 45 -26.42 -14.12 18.63
CA GLU A 45 -27.73 -13.49 18.69
C GLU A 45 -27.65 -11.95 18.69
N GLN A 46 -26.71 -11.37 19.45
CA GLN A 46 -26.48 -9.92 19.43
C GLN A 46 -26.07 -9.43 18.04
N PHE A 47 -25.18 -10.15 17.36
CA PHE A 47 -24.73 -9.83 16.02
C PHE A 47 -25.89 -9.87 15.02
N VAL A 48 -26.69 -10.93 15.01
CA VAL A 48 -27.85 -11.07 14.10
C VAL A 48 -28.88 -9.97 14.29
N ASN A 49 -29.07 -9.50 15.53
CA ASN A 49 -30.00 -8.42 15.82
C ASN A 49 -29.44 -7.03 15.44
N ALA A 50 -28.13 -6.82 15.54
CA ALA A 50 -27.49 -5.54 15.26
C ALA A 50 -27.14 -5.36 13.77
N PHE A 51 -26.51 -6.38 13.16
CA PHE A 51 -25.89 -6.30 11.84
C PHE A 51 -26.81 -5.81 10.72
N PRO A 52 -28.08 -6.27 10.60
CA PRO A 52 -28.97 -5.79 9.54
C PRO A 52 -29.23 -4.27 9.57
N THR A 53 -29.09 -3.64 10.73
CA THR A 53 -29.29 -2.19 10.87
C THR A 53 -28.07 -1.38 10.42
N VAL A 54 -26.88 -1.98 10.44
CA VAL A 54 -25.59 -1.32 10.20
C VAL A 54 -24.78 -1.93 9.06
N SER A 55 -25.31 -2.93 8.35
CA SER A 55 -24.63 -3.60 7.24
C SER A 55 -24.15 -2.61 6.17
N HIS A 56 -24.99 -1.65 5.80
CA HIS A 56 -24.66 -0.60 4.84
C HIS A 56 -23.42 0.24 5.21
N ILE A 57 -23.17 0.46 6.51
CA ILE A 57 -21.99 1.18 7.02
C ILE A 57 -20.73 0.35 6.71
N PHE A 58 -20.78 -0.96 7.00
CA PHE A 58 -19.67 -1.86 6.72
C PHE A 58 -19.44 -2.07 5.23
N GLU A 59 -20.50 -2.12 4.43
CA GLU A 59 -20.39 -2.17 2.96
C GLU A 59 -19.70 -0.94 2.40
N ASP A 60 -20.15 0.25 2.78
CA ASP A 60 -19.55 1.50 2.37
C ASP A 60 -18.09 1.59 2.84
N ALA A 61 -17.78 1.01 3.99
CA ALA A 61 -16.42 0.93 4.51
C ALA A 61 -15.51 -0.01 3.75
N ILE A 62 -15.98 -1.23 3.44
CA ILE A 62 -15.25 -2.18 2.61
C ILE A 62 -15.00 -1.58 1.23
N ARG A 63 -16.03 -1.00 0.61
CA ARG A 63 -15.91 -0.36 -0.71
C ARG A 63 -14.84 0.73 -0.68
N LYS A 64 -14.96 1.72 0.22
CA LYS A 64 -13.99 2.82 0.34
C LYS A 64 -12.59 2.32 0.64
N PHE A 65 -12.44 1.33 1.52
CA PHE A 65 -11.14 0.76 1.82
C PHE A 65 -10.51 0.13 0.57
N THR A 66 -11.30 -0.60 -0.23
CA THR A 66 -10.81 -1.19 -1.49
C THR A 66 -10.57 -0.18 -2.62
N GLU A 67 -11.29 0.95 -2.64
CA GLU A 67 -11.05 2.05 -3.58
C GLU A 67 -9.76 2.81 -3.28
N LEU A 68 -9.31 2.81 -2.02
CA LEU A 68 -8.05 3.43 -1.58
C LEU A 68 -6.82 2.56 -1.86
N ARG A 69 -6.89 1.63 -2.83
CA ARG A 69 -5.72 0.85 -3.23
C ARG A 69 -4.64 1.82 -3.76
N PRO A 70 -3.45 1.85 -3.15
CA PRO A 70 -2.46 2.89 -3.41
C PRO A 70 -1.56 2.49 -4.59
N VAL A 71 -2.16 2.37 -5.78
CA VAL A 71 -1.43 2.13 -7.03
C VAL A 71 -1.38 3.44 -7.78
N ASP A 72 -0.18 3.93 -8.02
CA ASP A 72 0.08 5.16 -8.75
C ASP A 72 1.39 4.98 -9.53
N ASP A 73 1.42 5.47 -10.75
CA ASP A 73 2.61 5.43 -11.60
C ASP A 73 3.31 6.78 -11.49
N PHE A 74 4.62 6.75 -11.23
CA PHE A 74 5.41 7.95 -11.02
C PHE A 74 6.85 7.73 -11.45
N GLU A 75 7.56 8.82 -11.71
CA GLU A 75 8.99 8.79 -12.01
C GLU A 75 9.86 9.05 -10.78
N LEU A 76 11.03 8.39 -10.74
CA LEU A 76 12.04 8.60 -9.71
C LEU A 76 12.91 9.79 -10.12
N ASP A 77 12.57 10.95 -9.58
CA ASP A 77 13.30 12.19 -9.86
C ASP A 77 14.41 12.49 -8.84
N THR A 78 15.32 13.40 -9.19
CA THR A 78 16.45 13.73 -8.30
C THR A 78 16.02 14.42 -7.01
N ALA A 79 16.72 14.09 -5.92
CA ALA A 79 16.43 14.41 -4.53
C ALA A 79 15.81 15.80 -4.29
N ALA A 80 14.53 15.81 -3.92
CA ALA A 80 13.86 16.98 -3.38
C ALA A 80 14.51 17.43 -2.06
N GLU A 81 14.56 18.75 -1.82
CA GLU A 81 15.04 19.30 -0.55
C GLU A 81 14.15 18.81 0.61
N THR A 82 14.76 18.17 1.61
CA THR A 82 14.02 17.67 2.78
C THR A 82 13.82 18.79 3.82
N PRO A 83 12.58 19.28 4.04
CA PRO A 83 12.34 20.42 4.92
C PRO A 83 12.57 20.07 6.40
N PHE A 84 12.37 18.81 6.78
CA PHE A 84 12.65 18.30 8.11
C PHE A 84 13.47 17.02 8.02
N HIS A 85 14.54 16.93 8.82
CA HIS A 85 15.47 15.81 8.83
C HIS A 85 16.00 15.57 10.26
N GLY A 86 16.83 14.54 10.42
CA GLY A 86 17.47 14.18 11.70
C GLY A 86 16.92 12.90 12.32
N SER A 87 17.69 12.30 13.23
CA SER A 87 17.42 10.96 13.76
C SER A 87 16.06 10.83 14.46
N PHE A 88 15.60 11.89 15.15
CA PHE A 88 14.27 11.90 15.75
C PHE A 88 13.15 11.83 14.70
N THR A 89 13.22 12.67 13.66
CA THR A 89 12.23 12.70 12.57
C THR A 89 12.19 11.37 11.83
N VAL A 90 13.37 10.80 11.54
CA VAL A 90 13.50 9.49 10.89
C VAL A 90 12.83 8.38 11.72
N GLY A 91 13.17 8.28 13.01
CA GLY A 91 12.58 7.26 13.88
C GLY A 91 11.07 7.44 14.08
N LEU A 92 10.60 8.69 14.11
CA LEU A 92 9.18 9.00 14.17
C LEU A 92 8.44 8.58 12.89
N LEU A 93 9.01 8.87 11.70
CA LEU A 93 8.46 8.45 10.41
C LEU A 93 8.39 6.93 10.29
N ALA A 94 9.49 6.22 10.60
CA ALA A 94 9.55 4.76 10.56
C ALA A 94 8.49 4.14 11.47
N THR A 95 8.44 4.56 12.74
CA THR A 95 7.46 4.05 13.70
C THR A 95 6.03 4.37 13.28
N HIS A 96 5.78 5.57 12.75
CA HIS A 96 4.44 5.97 12.34
C HIS A 96 3.97 5.20 11.10
N PHE A 97 4.87 4.97 10.14
CA PHE A 97 4.61 4.19 8.93
C PHE A 97 4.33 2.72 9.24
N GLU A 98 5.16 2.07 10.06
CA GLU A 98 4.92 0.69 10.49
C GLU A 98 3.57 0.56 11.20
N ARG A 99 3.25 1.50 12.09
CA ARG A 99 1.96 1.54 12.76
C ARG A 99 0.80 1.72 11.79
N LEU A 100 0.95 2.58 10.79
CA LEU A 100 -0.08 2.80 9.77
C LEU A 100 -0.37 1.51 8.99
N ILE A 101 0.68 0.80 8.55
CA ILE A 101 0.55 -0.48 7.85
C ILE A 101 -0.13 -1.52 8.74
N ASP A 102 0.32 -1.65 10.00
CA ASP A 102 -0.23 -2.65 10.93
C ASP A 102 -1.70 -2.34 11.28
N ASP A 103 -2.07 -1.06 11.45
CA ASP A 103 -3.44 -0.62 11.69
C ASP A 103 -4.35 -0.93 10.46
N ARG A 104 -3.87 -0.70 9.23
CA ARG A 104 -4.61 -1.02 7.99
C ARG A 104 -4.70 -2.53 7.72
N LEU A 105 -3.65 -3.27 8.05
CA LEU A 105 -3.65 -4.73 7.99
C LEU A 105 -4.72 -5.29 8.93
N ALA A 106 -4.73 -4.86 10.20
CA ALA A 106 -5.73 -5.28 11.17
C ALA A 106 -7.15 -4.92 10.70
N LEU A 107 -7.35 -3.73 10.13
CA LEU A 107 -8.64 -3.33 9.58
C LEU A 107 -9.11 -4.28 8.46
N SER A 108 -8.23 -4.61 7.50
CA SER A 108 -8.55 -5.54 6.42
C SER A 108 -8.89 -6.94 6.93
N GLN A 109 -8.17 -7.42 7.95
CA GLN A 109 -8.46 -8.71 8.61
C GLN A 109 -9.82 -8.70 9.29
N CYS A 110 -10.21 -7.60 9.94
CA CYS A 110 -11.54 -7.44 10.51
C CYS A 110 -12.63 -7.44 9.43
N PHE A 111 -12.42 -6.79 8.29
CA PHE A 111 -13.40 -6.85 7.19
C PHE A 111 -13.55 -8.25 6.60
N ILE A 112 -12.45 -8.99 6.41
CA ILE A 112 -12.49 -10.40 5.98
C ILE A 112 -13.24 -11.24 7.03
N ALA A 113 -12.91 -11.05 8.31
CA ALA A 113 -13.57 -11.74 9.42
C ALA A 113 -15.06 -11.45 9.47
N LEU A 114 -15.48 -10.21 9.19
CA LEU A 114 -16.88 -9.83 9.11
C LEU A 114 -17.59 -10.59 7.97
N MET A 115 -17.02 -10.62 6.77
CA MET A 115 -17.58 -11.38 5.64
C MET A 115 -17.76 -12.86 6.01
N GLU A 116 -16.76 -13.45 6.65
CA GLU A 116 -16.78 -14.87 7.00
C GLU A 116 -17.73 -15.17 8.18
N LEU A 117 -17.83 -14.26 9.15
CA LEU A 117 -18.78 -14.36 10.26
C LEU A 117 -20.22 -14.33 9.75
N VAL A 118 -20.53 -13.40 8.83
CA VAL A 118 -21.85 -13.33 8.20
C VAL A 118 -22.15 -14.62 7.45
N LYS A 119 -21.22 -15.14 6.64
CA LYS A 119 -21.41 -16.43 5.94
C LYS A 119 -21.68 -17.57 6.94
N THR A 120 -20.91 -17.64 8.03
CA THR A 120 -21.03 -18.70 9.05
C THR A 120 -22.38 -18.64 9.76
N ILE A 121 -22.76 -17.47 10.27
CA ILE A 121 -23.99 -17.30 11.05
C ILE A 121 -25.22 -17.55 10.16
N TYR A 122 -25.26 -16.97 8.95
CA TYR A 122 -26.44 -17.07 8.09
C TYR A 122 -26.53 -18.39 7.32
N SER A 123 -25.44 -19.16 7.19
CA SER A 123 -25.50 -20.55 6.69
C SER A 123 -26.02 -21.52 7.76
N SER A 124 -25.94 -21.16 9.04
CA SER A 124 -26.34 -22.00 10.16
C SER A 124 -27.79 -21.83 10.60
N GLN A 125 -28.46 -20.76 10.15
CA GLN A 125 -29.86 -20.47 10.47
C GLN A 125 -30.77 -20.91 9.32
N ASP A 126 -31.70 -21.82 9.60
CA ASP A 126 -32.79 -22.22 8.71
C ASP A 126 -33.51 -20.97 8.17
N GLU A 127 -33.41 -20.72 6.85
CA GLU A 127 -34.17 -19.88 5.88
C GLU A 127 -34.99 -18.64 6.33
N THR A 128 -34.96 -18.24 7.59
CA THR A 128 -35.96 -17.34 8.20
C THR A 128 -35.52 -15.89 8.28
N ILE A 129 -34.22 -15.60 8.13
CA ILE A 129 -33.68 -14.24 8.07
C ILE A 129 -32.96 -14.08 6.73
N PRO A 130 -33.60 -13.49 5.72
CA PRO A 130 -32.94 -13.25 4.44
C PRO A 130 -31.78 -12.28 4.66
N LEU A 131 -30.58 -12.71 4.26
CA LEU A 131 -29.43 -11.81 4.15
C LEU A 131 -29.78 -10.73 3.11
N ASP A 132 -29.45 -9.47 3.41
CA ASP A 132 -29.66 -8.39 2.46
C ASP A 132 -28.92 -8.72 1.15
N ALA A 133 -29.64 -8.70 0.03
CA ALA A 133 -29.07 -8.94 -1.30
C ALA A 133 -27.91 -7.96 -1.60
N ARG A 134 -27.93 -6.77 -0.98
CA ARG A 134 -26.88 -5.76 -1.08
C ARG A 134 -25.55 -6.24 -0.46
N TRP A 135 -25.58 -6.91 0.69
CA TRP A 135 -24.39 -7.49 1.31
C TRP A 135 -23.77 -8.57 0.43
N GLY A 136 -24.61 -9.46 -0.13
CA GLY A 136 -24.16 -10.49 -1.05
C GLY A 136 -23.41 -9.90 -2.25
N LEU A 137 -23.92 -8.80 -2.83
CA LEU A 137 -23.24 -8.10 -3.91
C LEU A 137 -21.89 -7.53 -3.46
N THR A 138 -21.83 -6.88 -2.29
CA THR A 138 -20.58 -6.34 -1.73
C THR A 138 -19.51 -7.41 -1.55
N VAL A 139 -19.87 -8.56 -0.97
CA VAL A 139 -18.94 -9.69 -0.82
C VAL A 139 -18.43 -10.12 -2.20
N THR A 140 -19.32 -10.41 -3.15
CA THR A 140 -18.89 -10.88 -4.48
C THR A 140 -18.04 -9.86 -5.26
N THR A 141 -18.24 -8.56 -5.01
CA THR A 141 -17.53 -7.49 -5.73
C THR A 141 -16.17 -7.19 -5.12
N HIS A 142 -16.07 -7.16 -3.79
CA HIS A 142 -14.90 -6.63 -3.08
C HIS A 142 -14.05 -7.69 -2.37
N GLU A 143 -14.52 -8.93 -2.22
CA GLU A 143 -13.80 -10.00 -1.49
C GLU A 143 -12.39 -10.22 -2.04
N LYS A 144 -12.25 -10.36 -3.37
CA LYS A 144 -10.93 -10.54 -3.99
C LYS A 144 -10.01 -9.34 -3.72
N SER A 145 -10.47 -8.12 -4.01
CA SER A 145 -9.67 -6.90 -3.80
C SER A 145 -9.27 -6.71 -2.33
N LEU A 146 -10.14 -7.09 -1.40
CA LEU A 146 -9.87 -7.02 0.03
C LEU A 146 -8.79 -8.04 0.45
N HIS A 147 -8.86 -9.27 -0.05
CA HIS A 147 -7.82 -10.27 0.16
C HIS A 147 -6.48 -9.86 -0.47
N ASP A 148 -6.52 -9.28 -1.68
CA ASP A 148 -5.34 -8.74 -2.34
C ASP A 148 -4.71 -7.62 -1.49
N MET A 149 -5.51 -6.63 -1.03
CA MET A 149 -5.01 -5.59 -0.12
C MET A 149 -4.45 -6.13 1.19
N ASN A 150 -5.13 -7.10 1.81
CA ASN A 150 -4.65 -7.76 3.02
C ASN A 150 -3.28 -8.42 2.80
N ARG A 151 -3.10 -9.08 1.65
CA ARG A 151 -1.82 -9.66 1.25
C ARG A 151 -0.75 -8.57 1.11
N GLN A 152 -1.04 -7.48 0.42
CA GLN A 152 -0.05 -6.41 0.21
C GLN A 152 0.37 -5.73 1.52
N PHE A 153 -0.57 -5.45 2.43
CA PHE A 153 -0.21 -4.94 3.76
C PHE A 153 0.57 -5.97 4.60
N SER A 154 0.26 -7.26 4.46
CA SER A 154 1.02 -8.33 5.13
C SER A 154 2.46 -8.39 4.64
N ILE A 155 2.68 -8.22 3.33
CA ILE A 155 4.00 -8.15 2.72
C ILE A 155 4.74 -6.92 3.25
N LEU A 156 4.13 -5.74 3.22
CA LEU A 156 4.76 -4.52 3.73
C LEU A 156 5.13 -4.62 5.20
N SER A 157 4.20 -5.08 6.05
CA SER A 157 4.43 -5.22 7.49
C SER A 157 5.62 -6.15 7.79
N GLN A 158 5.73 -7.27 7.08
CA GLN A 158 6.85 -8.21 7.24
C GLN A 158 8.15 -7.64 6.68
N THR A 159 8.08 -6.97 5.53
CA THR A 159 9.22 -6.38 4.84
C THR A 159 9.88 -5.29 5.68
N MET A 160 9.10 -4.39 6.28
CA MET A 160 9.62 -3.32 7.13
C MET A 160 10.40 -3.82 8.35
N LYS A 161 10.10 -5.04 8.81
CA LYS A 161 10.74 -5.70 9.96
C LYS A 161 12.04 -6.44 9.58
N LEU A 162 12.38 -6.56 8.29
CA LEU A 162 13.63 -7.16 7.85
C LEU A 162 14.83 -6.39 8.40
N ARG A 163 15.92 -7.12 8.68
CA ARG A 163 17.16 -6.54 9.21
C ARG A 163 18.11 -6.20 8.08
N ILE A 164 18.64 -4.98 8.10
CA ILE A 164 19.57 -4.45 7.12
C ILE A 164 20.74 -3.75 7.80
N SER A 165 21.85 -3.59 7.08
CA SER A 165 23.04 -2.86 7.52
C SER A 165 23.43 -1.83 6.47
N ILE A 166 23.17 -0.56 6.74
CA ILE A 166 23.39 0.55 5.80
C ILE A 166 24.30 1.59 6.44
N ASP A 167 25.30 2.04 5.69
CA ASP A 167 26.27 3.07 6.11
C ASP A 167 26.90 2.78 7.48
N ASN A 168 26.61 3.62 8.48
CA ASN A 168 27.12 3.52 9.85
C ASN A 168 26.20 2.71 10.78
N TYR A 169 25.07 2.20 10.28
CA TYR A 169 24.10 1.44 11.06
C TYR A 169 24.32 -0.05 10.86
N ASN A 170 24.74 -0.70 11.94
CA ASN A 170 24.73 -2.16 12.00
C ASN A 170 23.35 -2.62 12.49
N GLU A 171 22.69 -3.44 11.66
CA GLU A 171 21.49 -4.20 12.03
C GLU A 171 20.30 -3.36 12.55
N ILE A 172 19.71 -2.56 11.66
CA ILE A 172 18.47 -1.82 11.90
C ILE A 172 17.29 -2.45 11.16
N SER A 173 16.06 -2.04 11.48
CA SER A 173 14.89 -2.42 10.68
C SER A 173 14.97 -1.79 9.29
N LEU A 174 14.29 -2.38 8.31
CA LEU A 174 14.21 -1.82 6.97
C LEU A 174 13.49 -0.46 6.99
N ALA A 175 12.45 -0.31 7.80
CA ALA A 175 11.77 0.97 7.97
C ALA A 175 12.74 2.07 8.44
N ASP A 176 13.50 1.81 9.52
CA ASP A 176 14.48 2.77 10.03
C ASP A 176 15.53 3.11 8.97
N GLY A 177 16.08 2.10 8.28
CA GLY A 177 17.13 2.32 7.30
C GLY A 177 16.66 3.04 6.05
N PHE A 178 15.43 2.79 5.60
CA PHE A 178 14.83 3.49 4.46
C PHE A 178 14.68 4.99 4.76
N PHE A 179 14.03 5.34 5.88
CA PHE A 179 13.85 6.75 6.24
C PHE A 179 15.16 7.44 6.67
N ALA A 180 16.15 6.69 7.16
CA ALA A 180 17.46 7.24 7.53
C ALA A 180 18.35 7.59 6.33
N SER A 181 18.00 7.12 5.13
CA SER A 181 18.82 7.23 3.93
C SER A 181 18.06 7.96 2.81
N ALA A 182 17.91 7.34 1.64
CA ALA A 182 17.28 7.96 0.47
C ALA A 182 15.74 8.00 0.52
N GLY A 183 15.10 7.42 1.55
CA GLY A 183 13.65 7.24 1.56
C GLY A 183 12.83 8.54 1.58
N ILE A 184 13.21 9.52 2.40
CA ILE A 184 12.48 10.81 2.46
C ILE A 184 12.58 11.56 1.12
N PRO A 185 13.77 11.75 0.50
CA PRO A 185 13.86 12.33 -0.83
C PRO A 185 13.03 11.60 -1.90
N THR A 186 13.03 10.26 -1.91
CA THR A 186 12.24 9.46 -2.86
C THR A 186 10.74 9.65 -2.68
N ILE A 187 10.25 9.79 -1.46
CA ILE A 187 8.82 10.06 -1.21
C ILE A 187 8.46 11.48 -1.64
N LEU A 188 9.34 12.44 -1.39
CA LEU A 188 9.11 13.83 -1.78
C LEU A 188 9.11 14.02 -3.30
N SER A 189 9.94 13.28 -4.05
CA SER A 189 9.93 13.36 -5.52
C SER A 189 8.59 12.89 -6.08
N TYR A 190 8.04 11.77 -5.57
CA TYR A 190 6.69 11.33 -5.91
C TYR A 190 5.65 12.42 -5.65
N ALA A 191 5.73 13.07 -4.48
CA ALA A 191 4.75 14.05 -4.09
C ALA A 191 4.83 15.34 -4.94
N GLN A 192 5.97 15.62 -5.59
CA GLN A 192 6.15 16.73 -6.53
C GLN A 192 5.63 16.35 -7.93
N ASP A 193 5.95 15.14 -8.39
CA ASP A 193 5.45 14.60 -9.67
C ASP A 193 3.92 14.65 -9.71
N LYS A 194 3.27 14.21 -8.63
CA LYS A 194 1.82 14.28 -8.47
C LYS A 194 1.25 15.70 -8.55
N GLU A 195 1.89 16.68 -7.89
CA GLU A 195 1.43 18.07 -7.93
C GLU A 195 1.52 18.66 -9.36
N LEU A 196 2.49 18.22 -10.17
CA LEU A 196 2.62 18.65 -11.58
C LEU A 196 1.55 18.02 -12.47
N VAL A 197 1.24 16.73 -12.29
CA VAL A 197 0.20 16.04 -13.06
C VAL A 197 -1.19 16.64 -12.77
N ASP A 198 -1.48 16.94 -11.50
CA ASP A 198 -2.74 17.59 -11.11
C ASP A 198 -2.88 19.02 -11.70
N GLU A 199 -1.77 19.76 -11.87
CA GLU A 199 -1.78 21.09 -12.51
C GLU A 199 -1.97 21.04 -14.04
N GLU A 200 -1.56 19.96 -14.72
CA GLU A 200 -1.76 19.80 -16.16
C GLU A 200 -3.23 19.49 -16.51
N ASP A 201 -3.92 18.68 -15.70
CA ASP A 201 -5.35 18.35 -15.89
C ASP A 201 -6.30 19.54 -15.60
N ASP A 202 -5.89 20.51 -14.78
CA ASP A 202 -6.69 21.70 -14.44
C ASP A 202 -6.62 22.83 -15.51
N THR A 203 -5.86 22.64 -16.61
CA THR A 203 -5.66 23.68 -17.64
C THR A 203 -6.57 23.57 -18.87
N GLU A 204 -7.41 22.54 -18.96
CA GLU A 204 -8.36 22.37 -20.08
C GLU A 204 -9.82 22.39 -19.63
N GLU A 205 -10.33 23.49 -19.06
CA GLU A 205 -11.77 23.79 -19.08
C GLU A 205 -12.07 25.31 -18.93
N ASP A 206 -12.47 25.90 -20.06
CA ASP A 206 -13.32 27.09 -20.25
C ASP A 206 -12.82 28.52 -19.92
N GLU A 207 -11.97 29.06 -20.81
CA GLU A 207 -12.05 30.48 -21.19
C GLU A 207 -13.26 30.72 -22.12
N GLU A 208 -14.46 30.92 -21.56
CA GLU A 208 -15.48 31.76 -22.21
C GLU A 208 -16.10 32.72 -21.18
N GLU A 209 -15.47 33.89 -21.03
CA GLU A 209 -16.09 35.08 -20.45
C GLU A 209 -17.33 35.48 -21.27
N SER A 210 -18.53 35.16 -20.78
CA SER A 210 -19.74 35.89 -21.17
C SER A 210 -20.12 36.89 -20.07
N LEU A 211 -19.68 38.13 -20.26
CA LEU A 211 -20.24 39.31 -19.61
C LEU A 211 -21.72 39.44 -19.98
N GLU A 212 -22.61 39.39 -18.99
CA GLU A 212 -23.90 40.13 -18.86
C GLU A 212 -24.90 39.32 -18.01
N ASP A 213 -25.06 39.66 -16.73
CA ASP A 213 -26.23 40.43 -16.28
C ASP A 213 -26.28 40.60 -14.75
N LYS A 214 -26.42 41.85 -14.32
CA LYS A 214 -26.68 42.24 -12.93
C LYS A 214 -28.18 42.18 -12.66
N ALA A 215 -28.63 41.45 -11.64
CA ALA A 215 -29.73 41.89 -10.78
C ALA A 215 -29.87 41.06 -9.49
N GLY A 216 -29.53 41.68 -8.36
CA GLY A 216 -30.25 41.63 -7.07
C GLY A 216 -30.66 40.29 -6.45
N ILE A 217 -30.10 39.97 -5.28
CA ILE A 217 -30.77 40.12 -3.97
C ILE A 217 -29.76 39.67 -2.90
N GLY A 218 -29.49 40.57 -1.96
CA GLY A 218 -28.59 40.33 -0.84
C GLY A 218 -29.18 39.29 0.12
N VAL A 219 -28.44 38.20 0.31
CA VAL A 219 -28.51 37.37 1.51
C VAL A 219 -27.09 37.34 2.04
N GLU A 220 -26.86 38.00 3.19
CA GLU A 220 -25.63 37.86 3.97
C GLU A 220 -25.40 36.37 4.25
N LYS A 221 -24.56 35.72 3.43
CA LYS A 221 -23.96 34.44 3.80
C LYS A 221 -22.95 34.74 4.90
N LEU A 222 -23.41 34.65 6.16
CA LEU A 222 -22.55 34.36 7.29
C LEU A 222 -21.61 33.21 6.86
N PRO A 223 -20.28 33.37 6.94
CA PRO A 223 -19.39 32.25 6.66
C PRO A 223 -19.73 31.18 7.70
N TYR A 224 -20.20 30.03 7.22
CA TYR A 224 -20.36 28.83 8.00
C TYR A 224 -18.96 28.42 8.47
N VAL A 225 -18.58 28.91 9.65
CA VAL A 225 -17.34 28.51 10.32
C VAL A 225 -17.56 27.07 10.74
N SER A 226 -17.04 26.15 9.94
CA SER A 226 -16.95 24.74 10.31
C SER A 226 -16.15 24.63 11.61
N PRO A 227 -16.62 23.87 12.63
CA PRO A 227 -15.90 23.76 13.88
C PRO A 227 -14.60 22.96 13.65
N LEU A 228 -13.47 23.54 14.07
CA LEU A 228 -12.17 22.88 14.25
C LEU A 228 -11.42 22.46 12.97
N LYS A 229 -10.91 23.43 12.20
CA LYS A 229 -9.55 23.26 11.64
C LYS A 229 -8.58 23.32 12.82
N GLN A 230 -8.28 22.17 13.44
CA GLN A 230 -7.13 22.06 14.33
C GLN A 230 -5.93 22.53 13.50
N SER A 231 -5.27 23.61 13.92
CA SER A 231 -4.04 24.08 13.29
C SER A 231 -2.97 23.01 13.55
N THR A 232 -2.89 22.04 12.65
CA THR A 232 -1.79 21.07 12.65
C THR A 232 -0.53 21.84 12.30
N SER A 233 0.51 21.67 13.11
CA SER A 233 1.81 22.32 12.84
C SER A 233 2.35 21.86 11.47
N ALA A 234 3.15 22.70 10.81
CA ALA A 234 3.80 22.32 9.54
C ALA A 234 4.58 21.00 9.66
N TYR A 235 5.17 20.73 10.83
CA TYR A 235 5.86 19.47 11.11
C TYR A 235 4.88 18.29 11.14
N SER A 236 3.73 18.43 11.82
CA SER A 236 2.71 17.38 11.86
C SER A 236 2.12 17.08 10.47
N GLN A 237 1.89 18.12 9.66
CA GLN A 237 1.43 17.95 8.28
C GLN A 237 2.48 17.25 7.43
N PHE A 238 3.75 17.62 7.57
CA PHE A 238 4.86 16.93 6.90
C PHE A 238 4.92 15.44 7.26
N ILE A 239 4.90 15.11 8.55
CA ILE A 239 4.94 13.71 9.01
C ILE A 239 3.78 12.91 8.41
N ASN A 240 2.55 13.44 8.48
CA ASN A 240 1.38 12.75 7.93
C ASN A 240 1.48 12.59 6.41
N ARG A 241 1.93 13.61 5.68
CA ARG A 241 2.10 13.55 4.21
C ARG A 241 3.09 12.46 3.83
N ILE A 242 4.31 12.52 4.37
CA ILE A 242 5.37 11.54 4.07
C ILE A 242 4.92 10.11 4.37
N VAL A 243 4.27 9.89 5.52
CA VAL A 243 3.83 8.54 5.91
C VAL A 243 2.73 7.99 5.01
N ASN A 244 1.80 8.84 4.55
CA ASN A 244 0.76 8.40 3.61
C ASN A 244 1.33 8.15 2.21
N ASP A 245 2.18 9.05 1.71
CA ASP A 245 2.81 8.93 0.40
C ASP A 245 3.76 7.71 0.36
N ALA A 246 4.43 7.40 1.48
CA ALA A 246 5.23 6.19 1.62
C ALA A 246 4.45 4.90 1.36
N VAL A 247 3.14 4.85 1.66
CA VAL A 247 2.33 3.65 1.41
C VAL A 247 2.19 3.40 -0.10
N VAL A 248 2.06 4.47 -0.89
CA VAL A 248 1.96 4.41 -2.36
C VAL A 248 3.31 4.06 -2.97
N VAL A 249 4.35 4.82 -2.60
CA VAL A 249 5.71 4.67 -3.14
C VAL A 249 6.29 3.28 -2.86
N LEU A 250 5.98 2.72 -1.69
CA LEU A 250 6.48 1.41 -1.28
C LEU A 250 5.49 0.28 -1.55
N TRP A 251 4.37 0.53 -2.23
CA TRP A 251 3.37 -0.50 -2.47
C TRP A 251 3.98 -1.68 -3.24
N PRO A 252 3.79 -2.95 -2.82
CA PRO A 252 4.53 -4.06 -3.41
C PRO A 252 4.20 -4.34 -4.88
N GLU A 253 3.05 -3.85 -5.35
CA GLU A 253 2.60 -4.01 -6.74
C GLU A 253 3.01 -2.85 -7.64
N ASN A 254 3.76 -1.88 -7.12
CA ASN A 254 4.20 -0.72 -7.91
C ASN A 254 5.35 -1.10 -8.87
N THR A 255 5.24 -0.72 -10.14
CA THR A 255 6.22 -1.06 -11.19
C THR A 255 7.58 -0.36 -10.98
N ALA A 256 7.62 0.73 -10.21
CA ALA A 256 8.86 1.40 -9.82
C ALA A 256 9.73 0.54 -8.90
N MET A 257 9.15 -0.47 -8.23
CA MET A 257 9.86 -1.47 -7.43
C MET A 257 10.82 -0.85 -6.39
N VAL A 258 10.43 0.28 -5.78
CA VAL A 258 11.29 1.14 -4.95
C VAL A 258 12.00 0.36 -3.85
N LEU A 259 11.30 -0.52 -3.13
CA LEU A 259 11.89 -1.33 -2.06
C LEU A 259 12.96 -2.30 -2.57
N ALA A 260 12.69 -2.99 -3.68
CA ALA A 260 13.66 -3.92 -4.25
C ALA A 260 14.90 -3.17 -4.78
N ARG A 261 14.70 -2.04 -5.45
CA ARG A 261 15.80 -1.15 -5.90
C ARG A 261 16.62 -0.65 -4.72
N PHE A 262 15.96 -0.17 -3.66
CA PHE A 262 16.62 0.30 -2.44
C PHE A 262 17.53 -0.79 -1.86
N LEU A 263 16.99 -1.99 -1.63
CA LEU A 263 17.76 -3.11 -1.09
C LEU A 263 18.91 -3.52 -2.01
N ALA A 264 18.72 -3.50 -3.33
CA ALA A 264 19.76 -3.80 -4.31
C ALA A 264 20.89 -2.75 -4.29
N ASN A 265 20.54 -1.45 -4.29
CA ASN A 265 21.50 -0.34 -4.32
C ASN A 265 22.40 -0.32 -3.07
N TYR A 266 21.86 -0.75 -1.92
CA TYR A 266 22.60 -0.90 -0.67
C TYR A 266 23.19 -2.31 -0.48
N HIS A 267 23.16 -3.18 -1.49
CA HIS A 267 23.70 -4.54 -1.46
C HIS A 267 23.15 -5.40 -0.30
N GLN A 268 21.91 -5.17 0.10
CA GLN A 268 21.22 -5.91 1.17
C GLN A 268 20.66 -7.24 0.64
N TYR A 269 21.53 -8.10 0.12
CA TYR A 269 21.13 -9.30 -0.62
C TYR A 269 20.21 -10.25 0.16
N SER A 270 20.48 -10.47 1.45
CA SER A 270 19.64 -11.32 2.31
C SER A 270 18.23 -10.76 2.48
N ALA A 271 18.11 -9.44 2.69
CA ALA A 271 16.82 -8.78 2.82
C ALA A 271 16.08 -8.71 1.48
N LEU A 272 16.80 -8.48 0.37
CA LEU A 272 16.23 -8.50 -0.98
C LEU A 272 15.66 -9.89 -1.32
N GLN A 273 16.39 -10.96 -1.02
CA GLN A 273 15.90 -12.33 -1.23
C GLN A 273 14.64 -12.59 -0.39
N ALA A 274 14.63 -12.20 0.88
CA ALA A 274 13.45 -12.34 1.73
C ALA A 274 12.26 -11.54 1.20
N TYR A 275 12.48 -10.31 0.69
CA TYR A 275 11.44 -9.49 0.07
C TYR A 275 10.85 -10.16 -1.18
N CYS A 276 11.69 -10.73 -2.04
CA CYS A 276 11.23 -11.54 -3.18
C CYS A 276 10.35 -12.71 -2.70
N GLN A 277 10.81 -13.48 -1.70
CA GLN A 277 10.04 -14.63 -1.19
C GLN A 277 8.68 -14.24 -0.58
N LEU A 278 8.60 -13.11 0.12
CA LEU A 278 7.33 -12.60 0.66
C LEU A 278 6.32 -12.27 -0.45
N ASN A 279 6.80 -11.89 -1.64
CA ASN A 279 5.98 -11.55 -2.78
C ASN A 279 5.57 -12.75 -3.64
N GLU A 280 6.04 -13.98 -3.36
CA GLU A 280 5.55 -15.16 -4.09
C GLU A 280 4.10 -15.53 -3.71
N PRO A 281 3.29 -16.06 -4.65
CA PRO A 281 3.55 -16.05 -6.10
C PRO A 281 3.49 -14.62 -6.66
N TYR A 282 4.41 -14.29 -7.57
CA TYR A 282 4.45 -12.98 -8.19
C TYR A 282 3.22 -12.73 -9.06
N ILE A 283 2.72 -11.51 -9.05
CA ILE A 283 1.74 -11.05 -10.04
C ILE A 283 2.39 -11.01 -11.42
N THR A 284 1.59 -11.19 -12.46
CA THR A 284 2.08 -11.39 -13.84
C THR A 284 2.94 -10.21 -14.30
N GLU A 285 2.51 -9.01 -13.95
CA GLU A 285 3.06 -7.71 -14.34
C GLU A 285 4.42 -7.42 -13.69
N LEU A 286 4.74 -8.08 -12.56
CA LEU A 286 6.00 -7.90 -11.84
C LEU A 286 6.88 -9.15 -11.85
N TYR A 287 6.41 -10.23 -12.49
CA TYR A 287 7.07 -11.53 -12.45
C TYR A 287 8.53 -11.44 -12.90
N ALA A 288 8.78 -10.80 -14.04
CA ALA A 288 10.12 -10.72 -14.61
C ALA A 288 11.04 -9.81 -13.80
N ALA A 289 10.52 -8.68 -13.30
CA ALA A 289 11.23 -7.78 -12.40
C ALA A 289 11.65 -8.47 -11.08
N PHE A 290 10.73 -9.19 -10.44
CA PHE A 290 11.04 -9.95 -9.21
C PHE A 290 12.06 -11.06 -9.46
N ARG A 291 11.94 -11.81 -10.57
CA ARG A 291 12.92 -12.84 -10.94
C ARG A 291 14.32 -12.24 -11.20
N PHE A 292 14.40 -11.05 -11.80
CA PHE A 292 15.67 -10.33 -11.92
C PHE A 292 16.28 -9.97 -10.56
N PHE A 293 15.50 -9.40 -9.64
CA PHE A 293 15.99 -9.05 -8.30
C PHE A 293 16.37 -10.27 -7.46
N GLU A 294 15.62 -11.36 -7.58
CA GLU A 294 15.95 -12.64 -6.96
C GLU A 294 17.30 -13.15 -7.48
N GLY A 295 17.52 -13.11 -8.80
CA GLY A 295 18.79 -13.46 -9.42
C GLY A 295 19.94 -12.59 -8.90
N TYR A 296 19.71 -11.27 -8.79
CA TYR A 296 20.68 -10.33 -8.25
C TYR A 296 21.04 -10.63 -6.79
N ALA A 297 20.04 -10.91 -5.95
CA ALA A 297 20.23 -11.29 -4.55
C ALA A 297 21.02 -12.60 -4.42
N LEU A 298 20.64 -13.63 -5.16
CA LEU A 298 21.31 -14.93 -5.16
C LEU A 298 22.76 -14.84 -5.63
N ALA A 299 23.04 -14.01 -6.63
CA ALA A 299 24.41 -13.75 -7.08
C ALA A 299 25.25 -13.13 -5.96
N GLY A 300 24.71 -12.14 -5.23
CA GLY A 300 25.35 -11.50 -4.07
C GLY A 300 25.56 -12.43 -2.87
N LEU A 301 24.67 -13.40 -2.66
CA LEU A 301 24.82 -14.44 -1.63
C LEU A 301 25.83 -15.54 -2.04
N GLY A 302 26.26 -15.52 -3.30
CA GLY A 302 27.23 -16.45 -3.87
C GLY A 302 26.62 -17.80 -4.25
N ASP A 303 25.37 -17.80 -4.73
CA ASP A 303 24.67 -18.93 -5.34
C ASP A 303 24.47 -18.70 -6.86
N PRO A 304 25.56 -18.69 -7.67
CA PRO A 304 25.50 -18.26 -9.08
C PRO A 304 24.63 -19.14 -9.98
N GLU A 305 24.48 -20.43 -9.67
CA GLU A 305 23.64 -21.36 -10.45
C GLU A 305 22.15 -21.01 -10.31
N LYS A 306 21.69 -20.78 -9.08
CA LYS A 306 20.30 -20.35 -8.84
C LYS A 306 20.06 -18.94 -9.36
N ALA A 307 21.05 -18.06 -9.21
CA ALA A 307 20.99 -16.72 -9.76
C ALA A 307 20.77 -16.74 -11.28
N LEU A 308 21.56 -17.56 -12.00
CA LEU A 308 21.41 -17.74 -13.44
C LEU A 308 20.02 -18.26 -13.80
N GLN A 309 19.48 -19.22 -13.07
CA GLN A 309 18.11 -19.71 -13.32
C GLN A 309 17.07 -18.59 -13.18
N SER A 310 17.12 -17.82 -12.08
CA SER A 310 16.19 -16.69 -11.88
C SER A 310 16.33 -15.64 -12.98
N PHE A 311 17.56 -15.34 -13.44
CA PHE A 311 17.74 -14.43 -14.58
C PHE A 311 17.18 -15.01 -15.88
N LEU A 312 17.37 -16.30 -16.17
CA LEU A 312 16.79 -16.94 -17.35
C LEU A 312 15.26 -16.92 -17.33
N ASP A 313 14.65 -17.09 -16.15
CA ASP A 313 13.20 -17.02 -15.98
C ASP A 313 12.66 -15.59 -16.22
N ALA A 314 13.49 -14.56 -16.04
CA ALA A 314 13.13 -13.16 -16.33
C ALA A 314 13.31 -12.76 -17.81
N VAL A 315 14.05 -13.52 -18.62
CA VAL A 315 14.31 -13.20 -20.04
C VAL A 315 13.02 -13.06 -20.84
N GLU A 316 12.00 -13.87 -20.52
CA GLU A 316 10.70 -13.79 -21.21
C GLU A 316 10.04 -12.40 -21.05
N GLY A 317 10.33 -11.68 -19.96
CA GLY A 317 9.88 -10.28 -19.78
C GLY A 317 10.50 -9.32 -20.79
N ILE A 318 11.75 -9.55 -21.20
CA ILE A 318 12.42 -8.75 -22.24
C ILE A 318 11.69 -8.90 -23.59
N ASN A 319 11.32 -10.13 -23.95
CA ASN A 319 10.60 -10.41 -25.19
C ASN A 319 9.21 -9.78 -25.24
N ARG A 320 8.64 -9.46 -24.07
CA ARG A 320 7.32 -8.85 -23.90
C ARG A 320 7.38 -7.35 -23.63
N GLU A 321 8.58 -6.77 -23.63
CA GLU A 321 8.79 -5.37 -23.28
C GLU A 321 8.19 -5.03 -21.89
N ASP A 322 8.34 -5.96 -20.93
CA ASP A 322 7.81 -5.84 -19.57
C ASP A 322 8.25 -4.53 -18.91
N GLU A 323 7.28 -3.72 -18.52
CA GLU A 323 7.51 -2.35 -18.03
C GLU A 323 8.36 -2.34 -16.77
N ALA A 324 7.96 -3.10 -15.75
CA ALA A 324 8.65 -3.17 -14.48
C ALA A 324 10.10 -3.66 -14.66
N LEU A 325 10.32 -4.68 -15.50
CA LEU A 325 11.67 -5.14 -15.83
C LEU A 325 12.50 -4.06 -16.53
N ASN A 326 11.93 -3.34 -17.52
CA ASN A 326 12.63 -2.25 -18.21
C ASN A 326 13.03 -1.13 -17.24
N ARG A 327 12.14 -0.74 -16.31
CA ARG A 327 12.46 0.22 -15.24
C ARG A 327 13.57 -0.29 -14.33
N VAL A 328 13.55 -1.57 -13.95
CA VAL A 328 14.61 -2.20 -13.15
C VAL A 328 15.96 -2.19 -13.88
N LEU A 329 15.96 -2.37 -15.19
CA LEU A 329 17.16 -2.30 -16.02
C LEU A 329 17.62 -0.86 -16.24
N SER A 330 16.74 0.13 -16.13
CA SER A 330 17.13 1.54 -16.21
C SER A 330 17.99 1.99 -15.00
N PRO A 331 19.09 2.72 -15.23
CA PRO A 331 19.94 3.24 -14.16
C PRO A 331 19.19 4.16 -13.18
N ASP A 332 18.34 5.04 -13.68
CA ASP A 332 17.50 5.96 -12.89
C ASP A 332 16.27 5.25 -12.29
N GLY A 333 15.76 4.23 -12.97
CA GLY A 333 14.54 3.52 -12.57
C GLY A 333 13.27 4.02 -13.24
N ASN A 334 13.47 4.89 -14.23
CA ASN A 334 12.40 5.56 -14.94
C ASN A 334 12.10 4.83 -16.24
N PHE A 335 11.00 5.24 -16.88
CA PHE A 335 10.65 4.71 -18.18
C PHE A 335 11.73 5.05 -19.20
N SER A 336 12.09 4.07 -20.02
CA SER A 336 13.01 4.28 -21.13
C SER A 336 12.21 4.26 -22.43
N GLU A 337 12.43 5.26 -23.29
CA GLU A 337 11.82 5.30 -24.63
C GLU A 337 12.21 4.08 -25.49
N GLU A 338 13.40 3.51 -25.25
CA GLU A 338 13.87 2.31 -25.93
C GLU A 338 13.93 1.12 -24.95
N PRO A 339 13.12 0.07 -25.15
CA PRO A 339 13.17 -1.10 -24.28
C PRO A 339 14.51 -1.83 -24.42
N TYR A 340 14.95 -2.44 -23.32
CA TYR A 340 16.16 -3.25 -23.33
C TYR A 340 15.99 -4.48 -24.22
N ASN A 341 16.98 -4.76 -25.07
CA ASN A 341 17.00 -5.99 -25.85
C ASN A 341 17.71 -7.13 -25.11
N GLU A 342 17.52 -8.37 -25.59
CA GLU A 342 18.08 -9.58 -24.98
C GLU A 342 19.61 -9.52 -24.81
N LEU A 343 20.34 -8.92 -25.77
CA LEU A 343 21.79 -8.79 -25.67
C LEU A 343 22.20 -7.83 -24.53
N GLN A 344 21.55 -6.67 -24.43
CA GLN A 344 21.80 -5.71 -23.34
C GLN A 344 21.48 -6.34 -21.98
N TYR A 345 20.38 -7.09 -21.90
CA TYR A 345 19.98 -7.83 -20.71
C TYR A 345 21.05 -8.85 -20.30
N LEU A 346 21.46 -9.73 -21.22
CA LEU A 346 22.45 -10.77 -20.96
C LEU A 346 23.81 -10.20 -20.55
N LEU A 347 24.23 -9.07 -21.14
CA LEU A 347 25.44 -8.35 -20.73
C LEU A 347 25.35 -7.87 -19.27
N LYS A 348 24.19 -7.31 -18.88
CA LYS A 348 23.96 -6.83 -17.50
C LYS A 348 23.90 -7.98 -16.49
N VAL A 349 23.24 -9.08 -16.83
CA VAL A 349 23.22 -10.32 -16.02
C VAL A 349 24.63 -10.88 -15.82
N THR A 350 25.39 -10.99 -16.91
CA THR A 350 26.76 -11.51 -16.87
C THR A 350 27.66 -10.64 -15.98
N LEU A 351 27.53 -9.31 -16.09
CA LEU A 351 28.24 -8.38 -15.22
C LEU A 351 27.86 -8.60 -13.74
N ASN A 352 26.58 -8.71 -13.43
CA ASN A 352 26.11 -8.94 -12.06
C ASN A 352 26.65 -10.27 -11.48
N ILE A 353 26.63 -11.35 -12.26
CA ILE A 353 27.18 -12.65 -11.82
C ILE A 353 28.69 -12.57 -11.61
N ILE A 354 29.42 -11.91 -12.51
CA ILE A 354 30.89 -11.80 -12.40
C ILE A 354 31.28 -10.93 -11.21
N VAL A 355 30.69 -9.73 -11.09
CA VAL A 355 31.04 -8.77 -10.03
C VAL A 355 30.70 -9.33 -8.65
N ASN A 356 29.51 -9.93 -8.50
CA ASN A 356 29.05 -10.43 -7.20
C ASN A 356 29.52 -11.87 -6.90
N GLY A 357 29.86 -12.66 -7.93
CA GLY A 357 30.39 -14.02 -7.76
C GLY A 357 31.90 -14.07 -7.50
N SER A 358 32.65 -13.02 -7.84
CA SER A 358 34.11 -12.97 -7.67
C SER A 358 34.57 -12.48 -6.29
N THR A 359 33.66 -12.16 -5.37
CA THR A 359 33.95 -11.63 -4.03
C THR A 359 34.07 -12.70 -2.94
N LYS A 360 34.27 -13.98 -3.31
CA LYS A 360 34.64 -15.06 -2.37
C LYS A 360 36.08 -15.52 -2.55
#